data_AF-A0A7J8M8I1-F1
#
_entry.id   AF-A0A7J8M8I1-F1
#
_cell.length_a   1.000
_cell.length_b   1.000
_cell.length_c   1.000
_cell.angle_alpha   90.00
_cell.angle_beta   90.00
_cell.angle_gamma   90.00
#
_symmetry.space_group_name_H-M   'P 1'
#
loop_
_entity.id
_entity.type
_entity.pdbx_description
1 polymer ?
#
loop_
_entity_poly.entity_id
_entity_poly.type
_entity_poly.pdbx_seq_one_letter_code
_entity_poly.pdbx_strand_id
1 'polypeptide(L)'
;MFEAKTIQRMELLVLLTLKWKMHPITPLSFLVHIIRRLGLQTHLHREFLKRWEHLFLFVISDSRSVQYLPSVLATETMMHVIDHVEVFVDTIFLTKRGRLGF
;
A
#
# COMPACT_ATOMS: atom_id res chain seq x y z
N MET A 1 -9.40 21.28 22.58
CA MET A 1 -7.96 21.27 22.21
C MET A 1 -7.21 20.58 23.33
N PHE A 2 -6.30 19.63 23.05
CA PHE A 2 -5.57 18.93 24.11
C PHE A 2 -4.50 19.83 24.72
N GLU A 3 -4.38 19.83 26.06
CA GLU A 3 -3.29 20.52 26.76
C GLU A 3 -1.94 19.82 26.52
N ALA A 4 -0.85 20.59 26.47
CA ALA A 4 0.50 20.06 26.28
C ALA A 4 0.87 18.96 27.30
N LYS A 5 0.42 19.12 28.55
CA LYS A 5 0.62 18.12 29.62
C LYS A 5 -0.08 16.78 29.33
N THR A 6 -1.23 16.82 28.67
CA THR A 6 -1.98 15.62 28.28
C THR A 6 -1.31 14.92 27.11
N ILE A 7 -0.83 15.68 26.13
CA ILE A 7 -0.08 15.13 24.99
C ILE A 7 1.19 14.43 25.48
N GLN A 8 1.99 15.05 26.34
CA GLN A 8 3.21 14.45 26.88
C GLN A 8 2.94 13.12 27.63
N ARG A 9 1.85 13.07 28.41
CA ARG A 9 1.45 11.84 29.11
C ARG A 9 1.04 10.74 28.13
N MET A 10 0.31 11.09 27.07
CA MET A 10 -0.07 10.15 26.01
C MET A 10 1.16 9.63 25.26
N GLU A 11 2.09 10.50 24.88
CA GLU A 11 3.35 10.11 24.22
C GLU A 11 4.14 9.12 25.08
N LEU A 12 4.34 9.43 26.36
CA LEU A 12 5.06 8.54 27.28
C LEU A 12 4.35 7.19 27.43
N LEU A 13 3.02 7.18 27.53
CA LEU A 13 2.24 5.94 27.59
C LEU A 13 2.43 5.08 26.33
N VAL A 14 2.42 5.69 25.15
CA VAL A 14 2.65 4.99 23.87
C VAL A 14 4.07 4.42 23.83
N LEU A 15 5.09 5.20 24.16
CA LEU A 15 6.49 4.76 24.19
C LEU A 15 6.70 3.57 25.12
N LEU A 16 6.12 3.64 26.33
CA LEU A 16 6.21 2.56 27.31
C LEU A 16 5.48 1.30 26.83
N THR A 17 4.28 1.45 26.25
CA THR A 17 3.49 0.33 25.70
C THR A 17 4.23 -0.38 24.57
N LEU A 18 4.87 0.39 23.69
CA LEU A 18 5.71 -0.12 22.61
C LEU A 18 7.09 -0.61 23.09
N LYS A 19 7.41 -0.50 24.38
CA LYS A 19 8.73 -0.83 24.94
C LYS A 19 9.86 -0.12 24.19
N TRP A 20 9.64 1.15 23.84
CA TRP A 20 10.57 1.98 23.06
C TRP A 20 10.89 1.44 21.65
N LYS A 21 10.11 0.48 21.12
CA LYS A 21 10.26 -0.04 19.76
C LYS A 21 9.65 0.92 18.74
N MET A 22 10.41 1.96 18.40
CA MET A 22 9.97 3.05 17.50
C MET A 22 10.15 2.78 16.00
N HIS A 23 10.64 1.59 15.63
CA HIS A 23 10.89 1.21 14.24
C HIS A 23 10.00 0.04 13.82
N PRO A 24 8.66 0.23 13.75
CA PRO A 24 7.79 -0.82 13.24
C PRO A 24 8.05 -1.03 11.75
N ILE A 25 8.18 -2.29 11.35
CA ILE A 25 8.22 -2.65 9.94
C ILE A 25 6.82 -2.40 9.37
N THR A 26 6.70 -1.53 8.38
CA THR A 26 5.43 -1.24 7.70
C THR A 26 5.34 -2.03 6.39
N PRO A 27 4.13 -2.36 5.90
CA PRO A 27 3.98 -2.99 4.58
C PRO A 27 4.65 -2.20 3.45
N LEU A 28 4.68 -0.87 3.58
CA LEU A 28 5.40 0.04 2.69
C LEU A 28 6.88 -0.30 2.52
N SER A 29 7.55 -0.85 3.54
CA SER A 29 8.96 -1.25 3.43
C SER A 29 9.20 -2.36 2.39
N PHE A 30 8.19 -3.17 2.08
CA PHE A 30 8.28 -4.25 1.09
C PHE A 30 7.99 -3.78 -0.34
N LEU A 31 7.44 -2.58 -0.52
CA LEU A 31 7.00 -2.06 -1.81
C LEU A 31 8.12 -2.06 -2.85
N VAL A 32 9.30 -1.54 -2.48
CA VAL A 32 10.46 -1.46 -3.39
C VAL A 32 10.91 -2.85 -3.82
N HIS A 33 10.86 -3.83 -2.90
CA HIS A 33 11.22 -5.21 -3.20
C HIS A 33 10.22 -5.86 -4.16
N ILE A 34 8.92 -5.68 -3.90
CA ILE A 34 7.84 -6.26 -4.72
C ILE A 34 7.84 -5.66 -6.13
N ILE A 35 7.95 -4.34 -6.26
CA ILE A 35 7.99 -3.65 -7.55
C ILE A 35 9.18 -4.12 -8.39
N ARG A 36 10.38 -4.23 -7.80
CA ARG A 36 11.57 -4.72 -8.51
C ARG A 36 11.39 -6.16 -8.96
N ARG A 37 10.77 -7.00 -8.13
CA ARG A 37 10.55 -8.42 -8.44
C ARG A 37 9.54 -8.62 -9.57
N LEU A 38 8.54 -7.74 -9.67
CA LEU A 38 7.50 -7.82 -10.70
C LEU A 38 7.89 -7.16 -12.03
N GLY A 39 9.02 -6.46 -12.09
CA GLY A 39 9.51 -5.85 -13.34
C GLY A 39 8.56 -4.78 -13.92
N LEU A 40 7.79 -4.08 -13.08
CA LEU A 40 6.87 -3.05 -13.55
C LEU A 40 7.61 -1.98 -14.35
N GLN A 41 7.17 -1.78 -15.60
CA GLN A 41 7.71 -0.76 -16.50
C GLN A 41 7.52 0.64 -15.91
N THR A 42 8.52 1.51 -16.08
CA THR A 42 8.62 2.84 -15.45
C THR A 42 7.42 3.75 -15.69
N HIS A 43 6.72 3.59 -16.82
CA HIS A 43 5.53 4.38 -17.16
C HIS A 43 4.27 4.00 -16.37
N LEU A 44 4.09 2.71 -16.04
CA LEU A 44 2.96 2.22 -15.25
C LEU A 44 3.18 2.44 -13.75
N HIS A 45 4.43 2.68 -13.34
CA HIS A 45 4.84 2.79 -11.95
C HIS A 45 4.08 3.89 -11.18
N ARG A 46 3.84 5.06 -11.79
CA ARG A 46 3.21 6.19 -11.08
C ARG A 46 1.73 5.99 -10.81
N GLU A 47 0.98 5.48 -11.79
CA GLU A 47 -0.47 5.21 -11.62
C GLU A 47 -0.69 4.01 -10.71
N PHE A 48 0.15 2.97 -10.87
CA PHE A 48 0.18 1.81 -10.00
C PHE A 48 0.44 2.20 -8.54
N LEU A 49 1.49 3.00 -8.29
CA LEU A 49 1.81 3.47 -6.94
C LEU A 49 0.69 4.29 -6.32
N LYS A 50 0.07 5.21 -7.08
CA LYS A 50 -1.07 5.98 -6.58
C LYS A 50 -2.23 5.08 -6.16
N ARG A 51 -2.54 4.07 -6.96
CA ARG A 51 -3.65 3.15 -6.69
C ARG A 51 -3.34 2.24 -5.50
N TRP A 52 -2.11 1.76 -5.41
CA TRP A 52 -1.62 1.02 -4.26
C TRP A 52 -1.67 1.88 -3.00
N GLU A 53 -1.24 3.14 -3.03
CA GLU A 53 -1.29 4.06 -1.89
C GLU A 53 -2.72 4.27 -1.39
N HIS A 54 -3.67 4.50 -2.29
CA HIS A 54 -5.08 4.63 -1.94
C HIS A 54 -5.65 3.37 -1.27
N LEU A 55 -5.40 2.19 -1.86
CA LEU A 55 -5.86 0.92 -1.30
C LEU A 55 -5.15 0.61 0.03
N PHE A 56 -3.87 0.93 0.12
CA PHE A 56 -3.07 0.74 1.33
C PHE A 56 -3.61 1.59 2.48
N LEU A 57 -3.87 2.88 2.24
CA LEU A 57 -4.48 3.78 3.23
C LEU A 57 -5.86 3.28 3.67
N PHE A 58 -6.65 2.72 2.76
CA PHE A 58 -7.94 2.11 3.07
C PHE A 58 -7.79 0.87 3.98
N VAL A 59 -6.86 -0.03 3.65
CA VAL A 59 -6.61 -1.26 4.42
C VAL A 59 -6.07 -0.96 5.82
N ILE A 60 -5.12 -0.03 5.96
CA ILE A 60 -4.57 0.32 7.29
C ILE A 60 -5.57 1.09 8.17
N SER A 61 -6.58 1.71 7.56
CA SER A 61 -7.66 2.35 8.31
C SER A 61 -8.56 1.33 9.01
N ASP A 62 -8.55 0.08 8.56
CA ASP A 62 -9.23 -1.02 9.25
C ASP A 62 -8.35 -1.54 10.40
N SER A 63 -8.90 -1.54 11.61
CA SER A 63 -8.28 -2.12 12.81
C SER A 63 -7.85 -3.59 12.64
N ARG A 64 -8.50 -4.33 11.73
CA ARG A 64 -8.15 -5.73 11.42
C ARG A 64 -6.77 -5.86 10.77
N SER A 65 -6.25 -4.81 10.15
CA SER A 65 -4.91 -4.83 9.53
C SER A 65 -3.79 -5.18 10.51
N VAL A 66 -3.94 -4.83 11.80
CA VAL A 66 -2.96 -5.12 12.86
C VAL A 66 -2.80 -6.63 13.12
N GLN A 67 -3.77 -7.44 12.70
CA GLN A 67 -3.75 -8.91 12.87
C GLN A 67 -2.87 -9.62 11.83
N TYR A 68 -2.51 -8.94 10.74
CA TYR A 68 -1.76 -9.52 9.63
C TYR A 68 -0.30 -9.06 9.64
N LEU A 69 0.59 -9.93 9.16
CA LEU A 69 2.01 -9.58 9.04
C LEU A 69 2.20 -8.48 7.98
N PRO A 70 3.10 -7.50 8.20
CA PRO A 70 3.32 -6.43 7.23
C PRO A 70 3.69 -6.89 5.82
N SER A 71 4.43 -8.00 5.70
CA SER A 71 4.80 -8.61 4.41
C SER A 71 3.61 -9.22 3.68
N VAL A 72 2.65 -9.80 4.41
CA VAL A 72 1.42 -10.40 3.85
C VAL A 72 0.53 -9.29 3.30
N LEU A 73 0.30 -8.23 4.08
CA LEU A 73 -0.48 -7.07 3.62
C LEU A 73 0.15 -6.41 2.40
N ALA A 74 1.48 -6.27 2.38
CA ALA A 74 2.18 -5.70 1.22
C ALA A 74 1.96 -6.54 -0.04
N THR A 75 2.03 -7.87 0.09
CA THR A 75 1.85 -8.78 -1.06
C THR A 75 0.41 -8.83 -1.53
N GLU A 76 -0.54 -8.89 -0.59
CA GLU A 76 -1.98 -8.93 -0.88
C GLU A 76 -2.43 -7.66 -1.62
N THR A 77 -2.10 -6.48 -1.07
CA THR A 77 -2.44 -5.19 -1.70
C THR A 77 -1.76 -5.04 -3.06
N MET A 78 -0.53 -5.53 -3.22
CA MET A 78 0.18 -5.52 -4.50
C MET A 78 -0.50 -6.43 -5.53
N MET A 79 -0.81 -7.68 -5.17
CA MET A 79 -1.54 -8.60 -6.05
C MET A 79 -2.89 -8.03 -6.47
N HIS A 80 -3.63 -7.44 -5.53
CA HIS A 80 -4.92 -6.83 -5.81
C HIS A 80 -4.81 -5.65 -6.80
N VAL A 81 -3.80 -4.80 -6.66
CA VAL A 81 -3.56 -3.71 -7.63
C VAL A 81 -3.15 -4.26 -8.99
N ILE A 82 -2.33 -5.32 -9.04
CA ILE A 82 -1.90 -5.95 -10.31
C ILE A 82 -3.09 -6.53 -11.05
N ASP A 83 -3.95 -7.30 -10.39
CA ASP A 83 -5.16 -7.87 -10.98
C ASP A 83 -6.05 -6.77 -11.58
N HIS A 84 -6.24 -5.67 -10.84
CA HIS A 84 -7.00 -4.52 -11.34
C HIS A 84 -6.30 -3.70 -12.44
N VAL A 85 -4.98 -3.80 -12.58
CA VAL A 85 -4.21 -3.11 -13.64
C VAL A 85 -4.10 -3.98 -14.89
N GLU A 86 -3.90 -5.29 -14.78
CA GLU A 86 -3.93 -6.24 -15.90
C GLU A 86 -5.29 -6.18 -16.62
N VAL A 87 -6.39 -6.24 -15.87
CA VAL A 87 -7.75 -6.10 -16.42
C VAL A 87 -7.92 -4.77 -17.17
N PHE A 88 -7.33 -3.68 -16.67
CA PHE A 88 -7.43 -2.37 -17.31
C PHE A 88 -6.59 -2.28 -18.59
N VAL A 89 -5.38 -2.84 -18.57
CA VAL A 89 -4.47 -2.87 -19.73
C VAL A 89 -5.06 -3.72 -20.84
N ASP A 90 -5.60 -4.91 -20.54
CA ASP A 90 -6.28 -5.75 -21.52
C ASP A 90 -7.52 -5.07 -22.10
N THR A 91 -8.30 -4.38 -21.27
CA THR A 91 -9.46 -3.61 -21.75
C THR A 91 -9.04 -2.48 -22.71
N ILE A 92 -7.94 -1.79 -22.43
CA ILE A 92 -7.38 -0.76 -23.34
C ILE A 92 -6.86 -1.39 -24.63
N PHE A 93 -6.14 -2.52 -24.55
CA PHE A 93 -5.63 -3.20 -25.74
C PHE A 93 -6.76 -3.73 -26.62
N LEU A 94 -7.81 -4.33 -26.04
CA LEU A 94 -9.00 -4.77 -26.77
C LEU A 94 -9.74 -3.58 -27.39
N THR A 95 -9.86 -2.46 -26.68
CA THR A 95 -10.50 -1.23 -27.20
C THR A 95 -9.69 -0.58 -28.33
N LYS A 96 -8.35 -0.62 -28.27
CA LYS A 96 -7.50 -0.17 -29.39
C LYS A 96 -7.53 -1.11 -30.58
N ARG A 97 -7.62 -2.42 -30.36
CA ARG A 97 -7.71 -3.44 -31.43
C ARG A 97 -9.07 -3.36 -32.16
N GLY A 98 -10.14 -2.98 -31.48
CA GLY A 98 -11.46 -2.73 -32.10
C GLY A 98 -11.58 -1.38 -32.84
N ARG A 99 -10.64 -0.44 -32.66
CA ARG A 99 -10.61 0.86 -33.36
C ARG A 99 -9.67 0.90 -34.57
N LEU A 100 -8.71 -0.01 -34.64
CA LEU A 100 -7.85 -0.25 -35.81
C LEU A 100 -8.41 -1.45 -36.57
N GLY A 101 -9.61 -1.28 -37.14
CA GLY A 101 -10.16 -2.25 -38.08
C GLY A 101 -9.27 -2.34 -39.31
N PHE A 102 -8.91 -3.57 -39.67
CA PHE A 102 -8.96 -3.96 -41.07
C PHE A 102 -10.43 -3.97 -41.52
#